data_AF-A0A5Q0QDI2-F1
#
_entry.id   AF-A0A5Q0QDI2-F1
#
_cell.length_a   1.000
_cell.length_b   1.000
_cell.length_c   1.000
_cell.angle_alpha   90.00
_cell.angle_beta   90.00
_cell.angle_gamma   90.00
#
_symmetry.space_group_name_H-M   'P 1'
#
loop_
_entity.id
_entity.type
_entity.pdbx_description
1 polymer ?
#
loop_
_entity_poly.entity_id
_entity_poly.type
_entity_poly.pdbx_seq_one_letter_code
_entity_poly.pdbx_strand_id
1 'polypeptide(L)'
;MRTIGLAFIILLFFSGCQSEKKKEEVKDTVGTLPKLDTLVKEISTDIGVDSLFKGIPEQALPYVDSTNFDNFKQQGISNPTLITLLKFQADYPNLEDIKIRYQVRFSDDIRGLVITYPISGQELNTTLIIINNNNQVVDEMEIAYDEIAESAIRELTLIEKDKLSIEHWNYFSEEPTVKRKVYSIRADGKLVPLKN
;
A
#
# COMPACT_ATOMS: atom_id res chain seq x y z
N MET A 1 -35.25 71.95 7.59
CA MET A 1 -34.62 72.38 6.33
C MET A 1 -34.00 71.15 5.65
N ARG A 2 -34.44 70.88 4.40
CA ARG A 2 -33.73 70.29 3.24
C ARG A 2 -33.02 68.94 3.42
N THR A 3 -33.12 67.89 2.58
CA THR A 3 -33.78 67.51 1.31
C THR A 3 -33.35 66.04 1.10
N ILE A 4 -34.24 65.04 1.01
CA ILE A 4 -34.67 64.26 -0.18
C ILE A 4 -33.56 63.72 -1.12
N GLY A 5 -33.62 62.40 -1.36
CA GLY A 5 -33.33 61.70 -2.63
C GLY A 5 -32.01 60.95 -2.67
N LEU A 6 -31.81 59.82 -3.36
CA LEU A 6 -32.59 58.96 -4.26
C LEU A 6 -31.66 57.72 -4.51
N ALA A 7 -32.07 56.47 -4.24
CA ALA A 7 -32.41 55.40 -5.21
C ALA A 7 -31.35 54.97 -6.26
N PHE A 8 -31.13 53.63 -6.31
CA PHE A 8 -30.67 52.76 -7.42
C PHE A 8 -29.22 52.95 -7.94
N ILE A 9 -28.45 51.94 -8.35
CA ILE A 9 -28.67 50.98 -9.45
C ILE A 9 -27.71 49.77 -9.26
N ILE A 10 -28.26 48.56 -9.39
CA ILE A 10 -27.50 47.32 -9.67
C ILE A 10 -27.19 47.31 -11.18
N LEU A 11 -25.93 47.07 -11.55
CA LEU A 11 -25.51 46.80 -12.93
C LEU A 11 -24.61 45.56 -12.95
N LEU A 12 -25.21 44.42 -13.31
CA LEU A 12 -24.56 43.22 -13.78
C LEU A 12 -24.33 43.35 -15.30
N PHE A 13 -23.07 43.43 -15.73
CA PHE A 13 -22.66 43.05 -17.09
C PHE A 13 -21.19 42.60 -17.08
N PHE A 14 -20.97 41.28 -17.04
CA PHE A 14 -19.78 40.69 -17.66
C PHE A 14 -20.26 39.72 -18.74
N SER A 15 -20.46 40.29 -19.93
CA SER A 15 -20.56 39.55 -21.18
C SER A 15 -19.21 38.94 -21.52
N GLY A 16 -19.20 37.65 -21.85
CA GLY A 16 -18.05 36.96 -22.42
C GLY A 16 -17.83 37.29 -23.90
N CYS A 17 -16.57 37.14 -24.32
CA CYS A 17 -15.99 36.84 -25.64
C CYS A 17 -14.50 37.26 -25.55
N GLN A 18 -13.49 36.64 -26.13
CA GLN A 18 -13.37 35.53 -27.07
C GLN A 18 -11.90 35.09 -27.02
N SER A 19 -11.64 33.85 -27.40
CA SER A 19 -10.31 33.24 -27.52
C SER A 19 -9.37 34.00 -28.45
N GLU A 20 -8.08 34.07 -28.09
CA GLU A 20 -6.96 33.72 -28.98
C GLU A 20 -5.64 33.70 -28.17
N LYS A 21 -5.05 32.52 -27.99
CA LYS A 21 -3.62 32.40 -27.66
C LYS A 21 -2.96 31.41 -28.61
N LYS A 22 -1.89 31.93 -29.22
CA LYS A 22 -1.01 31.31 -30.21
C LYS A 22 -0.53 29.92 -29.80
N LYS A 23 -0.48 29.02 -30.79
CA LYS A 23 0.29 27.78 -30.75
C LYS A 23 1.78 28.13 -30.86
N GLU A 24 2.56 27.74 -29.86
CA GLU A 24 3.99 27.50 -30.04
C GLU A 24 4.20 26.05 -30.47
N GLU A 25 4.97 25.92 -31.53
CA GLU A 25 5.41 24.70 -32.19
C GLU A 25 6.63 24.16 -31.44
N VAL A 26 6.51 22.98 -30.82
CA VAL A 26 7.68 22.25 -30.29
C VAL A 26 7.86 20.99 -31.11
N LYS A 27 9.08 20.89 -31.64
CA LYS A 27 9.56 19.91 -32.60
C LYS A 27 9.40 18.48 -32.10
N ASP A 28 8.89 17.67 -33.02
CA ASP A 28 8.87 16.23 -33.02
C ASP A 28 10.30 15.68 -32.89
N THR A 29 10.57 14.93 -31.83
CA THR A 29 11.69 13.98 -31.80
C THR A 29 11.14 12.67 -31.26
N VAL A 30 10.71 11.84 -32.21
CA VAL A 30 10.30 10.46 -32.01
C VAL A 30 11.47 9.68 -31.40
N GLY A 31 11.44 9.55 -30.08
CA GLY A 31 12.09 8.47 -29.35
C GLY A 31 11.01 7.48 -28.93
N THR A 32 10.81 6.43 -29.72
CA THR A 32 9.89 5.34 -29.41
C THR A 32 10.24 4.73 -28.05
N LEU A 33 9.49 5.09 -27.01
CA LEU A 33 9.46 4.33 -25.77
C LEU A 33 8.90 2.93 -26.10
N PRO A 34 9.58 1.83 -25.73
CA PRO A 34 9.07 0.51 -25.99
C PRO A 34 7.74 0.30 -25.24
N LYS A 35 6.73 -0.18 -25.96
CA LYS A 35 5.43 -0.59 -25.41
C LYS A 35 5.65 -1.60 -24.28
N LEU A 36 5.16 -1.25 -23.09
CA LEU A 36 5.16 -2.06 -21.86
C LEU A 36 4.54 -3.45 -22.06
N ASP A 37 3.62 -3.61 -23.02
CA ASP A 37 3.01 -4.90 -23.38
C ASP A 37 4.01 -5.94 -23.89
N THR A 38 5.18 -5.49 -24.37
CA THR A 38 6.24 -6.38 -24.86
C THR A 38 7.05 -6.98 -23.71
N LEU A 39 7.21 -6.25 -22.59
CA LEU A 39 7.88 -6.76 -21.38
C LEU A 39 7.09 -7.89 -20.71
N VAL A 40 5.76 -7.82 -20.74
CA VAL A 40 4.88 -8.83 -20.13
C VAL A 40 4.92 -10.15 -20.89
N LYS A 41 5.26 -10.12 -22.19
CA LYS A 41 5.34 -11.30 -23.06
C LYS A 41 6.72 -11.98 -23.04
N GLU A 42 7.75 -11.31 -22.53
CA GLU A 42 9.14 -11.80 -22.45
C GLU A 42 9.60 -12.20 -21.04
N ILE A 43 8.74 -12.12 -20.02
CA ILE A 43 8.97 -12.89 -18.79
C ILE A 43 8.48 -14.31 -19.08
N SER A 44 9.32 -15.01 -19.83
CA SER A 44 9.26 -16.45 -20.03
C SER A 44 9.17 -17.16 -18.69
N THR A 45 8.47 -18.28 -18.72
CA THR A 45 8.26 -19.30 -17.69
C THR A 45 9.56 -19.96 -17.17
N ASP A 46 10.66 -19.23 -17.05
CA ASP A 46 11.99 -19.76 -16.67
C ASP A 46 12.72 -18.95 -15.57
N ILE A 47 12.08 -17.91 -15.01
CA ILE A 47 12.51 -17.39 -13.71
C ILE A 47 12.00 -18.36 -12.64
N GLY A 48 12.86 -19.31 -12.23
CA GLY A 48 12.51 -20.30 -11.21
C GLY A 48 11.94 -19.61 -9.96
N VAL A 49 10.84 -20.15 -9.43
CA VAL A 49 10.04 -19.56 -8.33
C VAL A 49 10.89 -19.11 -7.14
N ASP A 50 11.91 -19.89 -6.77
CA ASP A 50 12.81 -19.57 -5.67
C ASP A 50 13.71 -18.35 -5.93
N SER A 51 13.95 -18.01 -7.20
CA SER A 51 14.76 -16.85 -7.57
C SER A 51 14.04 -15.53 -7.31
N LEU A 52 12.70 -15.49 -7.41
CA LEU A 52 11.90 -14.28 -7.14
C LEU A 52 11.99 -13.87 -5.67
N PHE A 53 12.03 -14.84 -4.76
CA PHE A 53 12.06 -14.59 -3.33
C PHE A 53 13.46 -14.75 -2.71
N LYS A 54 14.48 -14.95 -3.56
CA LYS A 54 15.86 -15.14 -3.13
C LYS A 54 16.35 -13.87 -2.44
N GLY A 55 16.95 -14.03 -1.25
CA GLY A 55 17.50 -12.93 -0.46
C GLY A 55 16.47 -12.21 0.42
N ILE A 56 15.20 -12.58 0.35
CA ILE A 56 14.19 -12.15 1.33
C ILE A 56 14.28 -13.09 2.54
N PRO A 57 14.48 -12.57 3.76
CA PRO A 57 14.60 -13.41 4.94
C PRO A 57 13.28 -14.15 5.20
N GLU A 58 13.35 -15.45 5.49
CA GLU A 58 12.19 -16.27 5.87
C GLU A 58 12.06 -16.28 7.40
N GLN A 59 10.87 -15.94 7.92
CA GLN A 59 10.54 -16.01 9.34
C GLN A 59 9.85 -17.33 9.67
N ALA A 60 10.25 -17.94 10.78
CA ALA A 60 9.58 -19.13 11.31
C ALA A 60 8.26 -18.74 11.97
N LEU A 61 7.24 -19.60 11.85
CA LEU A 61 5.96 -19.42 12.51
C LEU A 61 5.92 -20.18 13.86
N PRO A 62 5.31 -19.62 14.91
CA PRO A 62 4.62 -18.33 14.94
C PRO A 62 5.58 -17.12 14.97
N TYR A 63 5.14 -16.00 14.39
CA TYR A 63 5.89 -14.74 14.35
C TYR A 63 5.00 -13.56 14.71
N VAL A 64 5.52 -12.59 15.46
CA VAL A 64 4.81 -11.34 15.75
C VAL A 64 5.36 -10.24 14.87
N ASP A 65 4.52 -9.69 14.00
CA ASP A 65 4.83 -8.45 13.31
C ASP A 65 4.42 -7.26 14.17
N SER A 66 5.41 -6.47 14.57
CA SER A 66 5.25 -5.24 15.34
C SER A 66 5.93 -4.05 14.65
N THR A 67 5.91 -4.05 13.31
CA THR A 67 6.57 -3.03 12.50
C THR A 67 6.06 -1.65 12.83
N ASN A 68 6.97 -0.70 12.99
CA ASN A 68 6.66 0.66 13.39
C ASN A 68 7.74 1.64 12.91
N PHE A 69 7.54 2.94 13.13
CA PHE A 69 8.49 3.98 12.71
C PHE A 69 9.89 3.82 13.33
N ASP A 70 10.01 3.17 14.49
CA ASP A 70 11.31 2.93 15.16
C ASP A 70 12.14 1.84 14.49
N ASN A 71 11.48 0.80 13.95
CA ASN A 71 12.15 -0.41 13.47
C ASN A 71 12.13 -0.60 11.94
N PHE A 72 11.26 0.11 11.20
CA PHE A 72 11.09 -0.17 9.76
C PHE A 72 12.33 0.14 8.92
N LYS A 73 13.10 1.19 9.26
CA LYS A 73 14.30 1.60 8.49
C LYS A 73 15.43 0.59 8.54
N GLN A 74 15.40 -0.32 9.52
CA GLN A 74 16.52 -1.21 9.83
C GLN A 74 16.43 -2.52 9.03
N GLN A 75 15.33 -2.75 8.29
CA GLN A 75 15.01 -4.05 7.72
C GLN A 75 14.36 -3.95 6.34
N GLY A 76 14.62 -4.96 5.51
CA GLY A 76 14.00 -5.13 4.20
C GLY A 76 14.81 -4.62 3.02
N ILE A 77 14.33 -4.95 1.82
CA ILE A 77 14.96 -4.60 0.54
C ILE A 77 13.99 -3.80 -0.33
N SER A 78 14.51 -2.87 -1.14
CA SER A 78 13.74 -2.28 -2.24
C SER A 78 13.85 -3.21 -3.44
N ASN A 79 12.72 -3.64 -4.00
CA ASN A 79 12.67 -4.41 -5.23
C ASN A 79 11.44 -4.02 -6.07
N PRO A 80 11.49 -2.85 -6.76
CA PRO A 80 10.36 -2.33 -7.54
C PRO A 80 9.87 -3.30 -8.62
N THR A 81 10.77 -4.12 -9.17
CA THR A 81 10.42 -5.16 -10.16
C THR A 81 9.50 -6.21 -9.55
N LEU A 82 9.81 -6.73 -8.36
CA LEU A 82 8.96 -7.70 -7.68
C LEU A 82 7.62 -7.09 -7.28
N ILE A 83 7.62 -5.85 -6.75
CA ILE A 83 6.37 -5.14 -6.42
C ILE A 83 5.47 -4.98 -7.66
N THR A 84 6.06 -4.60 -8.79
CA THR A 84 5.33 -4.45 -10.07
C THR A 84 4.78 -5.79 -10.55
N LEU A 85 5.55 -6.87 -10.44
CA LEU A 85 5.14 -8.22 -10.83
C LEU A 85 3.95 -8.71 -10.00
N LEU A 86 3.94 -8.42 -8.70
CA LEU A 86 2.84 -8.75 -7.79
C LEU A 86 1.59 -7.90 -8.05
N LYS A 87 1.68 -6.87 -8.89
CA LYS A 87 0.63 -5.87 -9.11
C LYS A 87 0.14 -5.24 -7.80
N PHE A 88 1.04 -5.15 -6.82
CA PHE A 88 0.71 -4.54 -5.54
C PHE A 88 0.47 -3.05 -5.76
N GLN A 89 -0.73 -2.59 -5.40
CA GLN A 89 -1.12 -1.19 -5.44
C GLN A 89 -1.40 -0.77 -4.01
N ALA A 90 -0.54 0.08 -3.48
CA ALA A 90 -0.83 0.77 -2.23
C ALA A 90 -1.36 2.16 -2.51
N ASP A 91 -2.07 2.72 -1.54
CA ASP A 91 -2.79 3.98 -1.69
C ASP A 91 -1.87 5.17 -2.00
N TYR A 92 -0.57 5.09 -1.65
CA TYR A 92 0.34 6.22 -1.83
C TYR A 92 1.88 6.01 -1.91
N PRO A 93 2.48 4.85 -2.26
CA PRO A 93 3.93 4.79 -2.27
C PRO A 93 4.54 5.13 -3.63
N ASN A 94 5.57 5.97 -3.58
CA ASN A 94 6.68 5.82 -4.51
C ASN A 94 7.24 4.39 -4.33
N LEU A 95 7.39 3.63 -5.42
CA LEU A 95 7.84 2.23 -5.36
C LEU A 95 9.17 2.05 -4.61
N GLU A 96 10.02 3.08 -4.60
CA GLU A 96 11.30 3.09 -3.89
C GLU A 96 11.18 3.10 -2.35
N ASP A 97 10.04 3.59 -1.84
CA ASP A 97 9.75 3.67 -0.41
C ASP A 97 9.15 2.36 0.14
N ILE A 98 8.77 1.44 -0.74
CA ILE A 98 8.30 0.10 -0.35
C ILE A 98 9.49 -0.76 0.01
N LYS A 99 9.45 -1.35 1.21
CA LYS A 99 10.43 -2.32 1.68
C LYS A 99 9.80 -3.69 1.78
N ILE A 100 10.37 -4.66 1.08
CA ILE A 100 10.05 -6.07 1.25
C ILE A 100 10.85 -6.58 2.44
N ARG A 101 10.16 -6.89 3.54
CA ARG A 101 10.81 -7.12 4.83
C ARG A 101 11.18 -8.57 5.05
N TYR A 102 10.22 -9.48 4.85
CA TYR A 102 10.43 -10.90 5.03
C TYR A 102 9.36 -11.71 4.30
N GLN A 103 9.55 -13.02 4.28
CA GLN A 103 8.58 -14.00 3.82
C GLN A 103 8.26 -14.99 4.93
N VAL A 104 7.09 -15.63 4.84
CA VAL A 104 6.66 -16.71 5.73
C VAL A 104 6.08 -17.84 4.89
N ARG A 105 6.26 -19.08 5.34
CA ARG A 105 5.70 -20.26 4.68
C ARG A 105 4.53 -20.80 5.49
N PHE A 106 3.32 -20.69 4.96
CA PHE A 106 2.11 -21.23 5.60
C PHE A 106 1.92 -22.71 5.26
N SER A 107 2.19 -23.06 3.99
CA SER A 107 2.24 -24.44 3.50
C SER A 107 3.25 -24.56 2.36
N ASP A 108 3.37 -25.74 1.75
CA ASP A 108 4.19 -25.93 0.55
C ASP A 108 3.67 -25.10 -0.64
N ASP A 109 2.36 -24.85 -0.68
CA ASP A 109 1.68 -24.15 -1.76
C ASP A 109 1.36 -22.69 -1.48
N ILE A 110 1.42 -22.26 -0.21
CA ILE A 110 1.02 -20.92 0.22
C ILE A 110 2.17 -20.23 0.97
N ARG A 111 2.58 -19.08 0.44
CA ARG A 111 3.62 -18.22 1.01
C ARG A 111 3.06 -16.83 1.29
N GLY A 112 3.53 -16.21 2.37
CA GLY A 112 3.31 -14.80 2.67
C GLY A 112 4.54 -13.98 2.32
N LEU A 113 4.34 -12.82 1.70
CA LEU A 113 5.35 -11.79 1.54
C LEU A 113 4.91 -10.56 2.32
N VAL A 114 5.78 -10.07 3.21
CA VAL A 114 5.48 -8.90 4.03
C VAL A 114 6.22 -7.69 3.51
N ILE A 115 5.45 -6.65 3.23
CA ILE A 115 5.95 -5.38 2.71
C ILE A 115 5.51 -4.24 3.62
N THR A 116 6.35 -3.21 3.73
CA THR A 116 6.08 -2.03 4.54
C THR A 116 6.32 -0.78 3.72
N TYR A 117 5.47 0.22 3.86
CA TYR A 117 5.56 1.48 3.15
C TYR A 117 4.92 2.62 3.95
N PRO A 118 5.46 3.85 3.85
CA PRO A 118 4.81 5.02 4.41
C PRO A 118 3.57 5.36 3.58
N ILE A 119 2.44 5.63 4.24
CA ILE A 119 1.26 6.25 3.60
C ILE A 119 1.46 7.77 3.56
N SER A 120 2.00 8.31 4.66
CA SER A 120 2.28 9.73 4.82
C SER A 120 3.54 9.93 5.66
N GLY A 121 3.88 11.18 5.98
CA GLY A 121 4.99 11.47 6.90
C GLY A 121 4.73 11.01 8.35
N GLN A 122 3.51 10.59 8.67
CA GLN A 122 3.08 10.25 10.02
C GLN A 122 2.42 8.87 10.11
N GLU A 123 2.24 8.17 9.00
CA GLU A 123 1.57 6.87 8.94
C GLU A 123 2.41 5.85 8.18
N LEU A 124 2.57 4.69 8.78
CA LEU A 124 3.31 3.56 8.22
C LEU A 124 2.40 2.34 8.16
N ASN A 125 2.32 1.70 7.00
CA ASN A 125 1.53 0.49 6.80
C ASN A 125 2.43 -0.71 6.47
N THR A 126 2.06 -1.88 6.96
CA THR A 126 2.67 -3.17 6.66
C THR A 126 1.60 -4.15 6.20
N THR A 127 1.75 -4.65 4.98
CA THR A 127 0.82 -5.55 4.32
C THR A 127 1.43 -6.93 4.14
N LEU A 128 0.69 -7.96 4.53
CA LEU A 128 0.93 -9.35 4.15
C LEU A 128 0.24 -9.62 2.83
N ILE A 129 1.02 -10.00 1.81
CA ILE A 129 0.53 -10.48 0.53
C ILE A 129 0.63 -12.00 0.53
N ILE A 130 -0.49 -12.70 0.33
CA ILE A 130 -0.53 -14.16 0.24
C ILE A 130 -0.43 -14.57 -1.23
N ILE A 131 0.50 -15.47 -1.51
CA ILE A 131 0.89 -15.88 -2.85
C ILE A 131 0.82 -17.41 -2.94
N ASN A 132 0.22 -17.93 -4.00
CA ASN A 132 0.19 -19.37 -4.28
C ASN A 132 1.45 -19.85 -5.01
N ASN A 133 1.59 -21.17 -5.18
CA ASN A 133 2.69 -21.81 -5.93
C ASN A 133 2.79 -21.41 -7.41
N ASN A 134 1.74 -20.81 -7.99
CA ASN A 134 1.73 -20.23 -9.33
C ASN A 134 2.16 -18.75 -9.36
N ASN A 135 2.69 -18.23 -8.25
CA ASN A 135 3.08 -16.83 -8.06
C ASN A 135 1.93 -15.83 -8.23
N GLN A 136 0.70 -16.27 -7.97
CA GLN A 136 -0.46 -15.41 -8.02
C GLN A 136 -0.77 -14.92 -6.61
N VAL A 137 -0.97 -13.62 -6.48
CA VAL A 137 -1.57 -13.01 -5.29
C VAL A 137 -2.98 -13.60 -5.13
N VAL A 138 -3.21 -14.29 -4.02
CA VAL A 138 -4.52 -14.86 -3.68
C VAL A 138 -5.26 -14.03 -2.66
N ASP A 139 -4.56 -13.33 -1.77
CA ASP A 139 -5.17 -12.43 -0.78
C ASP A 139 -4.14 -11.43 -0.25
N GLU A 140 -4.62 -10.39 0.43
CA GLU A 140 -3.76 -9.43 1.13
C GLU A 140 -4.43 -8.89 2.40
N MET A 141 -3.62 -8.46 3.36
CA MET A 141 -4.10 -7.97 4.65
C MET A 141 -3.10 -7.00 5.28
N GLU A 142 -3.59 -5.88 5.80
CA GLU A 142 -2.84 -5.03 6.73
C GLU A 142 -2.57 -5.82 8.02
N ILE A 143 -1.30 -5.96 8.39
CA ILE A 143 -0.86 -6.75 9.55
C ILE A 143 -0.08 -5.92 10.59
N ALA A 144 0.36 -4.73 10.22
CA ALA A 144 0.85 -3.75 11.19
C ALA A 144 0.66 -2.35 10.64
N TYR A 145 0.37 -1.43 11.55
CA TYR A 145 0.15 -0.03 11.24
C TYR A 145 0.70 0.80 12.40
N ASP A 146 1.26 1.96 12.09
CA ASP A 146 1.78 2.88 13.10
C ASP A 146 1.47 4.31 12.67
N GLU A 147 0.72 5.03 13.52
CA GLU A 147 0.45 6.45 13.38
C GLU A 147 1.20 7.21 14.48
N ILE A 148 2.18 8.01 14.08
CA ILE A 148 2.95 8.84 15.01
C ILE A 148 2.32 10.21 15.24
N ALA A 149 1.29 10.57 14.46
CA ALA A 149 0.46 11.72 14.77
C ALA A 149 -0.24 11.45 16.11
N GLU A 150 0.12 12.23 17.13
CA GLU A 150 -0.38 12.08 18.50
C GLU A 150 -0.14 10.67 19.11
N SER A 151 0.70 9.83 18.47
CA SER A 151 0.93 8.42 18.83
C SER A 151 -0.37 7.62 18.99
N ALA A 152 -1.36 7.91 18.14
CA ALA A 152 -2.75 7.59 18.44
C ALA A 152 -3.15 6.15 18.12
N ILE A 153 -2.56 5.52 17.09
CA ILE A 153 -3.00 4.21 16.60
C ILE A 153 -1.80 3.31 16.34
N ARG A 154 -1.91 2.04 16.76
CA ARG A 154 -0.95 1.00 16.44
C ARG A 154 -1.63 -0.34 16.17
N GLU A 155 -1.18 -1.05 15.14
CA GLU A 155 -1.55 -2.44 14.88
C GLU A 155 -0.34 -3.36 14.94
N LEU A 156 -0.54 -4.56 15.49
CA LEU A 156 0.44 -5.65 15.49
C LEU A 156 -0.28 -6.99 15.29
N THR A 157 0.41 -7.93 14.67
CA THR A 157 -0.20 -9.22 14.30
C THR A 157 0.65 -10.39 14.77
N LEU A 158 0.01 -11.35 15.43
CA LEU A 158 0.53 -12.70 15.56
C LEU A 158 0.17 -13.51 14.31
N ILE A 159 1.19 -13.91 13.57
CA ILE A 159 1.12 -14.74 12.37
C ILE A 159 1.39 -16.18 12.78
N GLU A 160 0.42 -17.04 12.57
CA GLU A 160 0.49 -18.49 12.81
C GLU A 160 0.30 -19.25 11.50
N LYS A 161 0.46 -20.58 11.52
CA LYS A 161 0.41 -21.41 10.31
C LYS A 161 -0.94 -21.32 9.58
N ASP A 162 -2.03 -21.23 10.34
CA ASP A 162 -3.41 -21.30 9.86
C ASP A 162 -4.24 -20.08 10.28
N LYS A 163 -3.62 -19.07 10.90
CA LYS A 163 -4.34 -17.97 11.54
C LYS A 163 -3.53 -16.68 11.61
N LEU A 164 -4.22 -15.55 11.52
CA LEU A 164 -3.72 -14.23 11.88
C LEU A 164 -4.53 -13.69 13.06
N SER A 165 -3.87 -13.19 14.09
CA SER A 165 -4.51 -12.47 15.19
C SER A 165 -3.99 -11.05 15.25
N ILE A 166 -4.84 -10.09 14.87
CA ILE A 166 -4.51 -8.66 14.74
C ILE A 166 -5.04 -7.94 15.96
N GLU A 167 -4.18 -7.16 16.60
CA GLU A 167 -4.54 -6.24 17.67
C GLU A 167 -4.46 -4.81 17.19
N HIS A 168 -5.59 -4.12 17.23
CA HIS A 168 -5.70 -2.70 16.95
C HIS A 168 -5.78 -1.92 18.26
N TRP A 169 -4.71 -1.18 18.55
CA TRP A 169 -4.57 -0.32 19.73
C TRP A 169 -4.91 1.12 19.38
N ASN A 170 -5.76 1.73 20.19
CA ASN A 170 -6.15 3.13 20.08
C ASN A 170 -5.88 3.85 21.40
N TYR A 171 -5.05 4.89 21.33
CA TYR A 171 -4.50 5.65 22.44
C TYR A 171 -5.15 7.04 22.60
N PHE A 172 -6.25 7.35 21.90
CA PHE A 172 -6.95 8.64 22.04
C PHE A 172 -7.65 8.84 23.39
N SER A 173 -7.89 7.74 24.12
CA SER A 173 -8.53 7.76 25.44
C SER A 173 -7.48 7.71 26.55
N GLU A 174 -7.82 8.16 27.76
CA GLU A 174 -6.93 8.08 28.94
C GLU A 174 -6.44 6.64 29.19
N GLU A 175 -7.34 5.67 28.99
CA GLU A 175 -7.04 4.23 28.99
C GLU A 175 -7.03 3.74 27.53
N PRO A 176 -5.93 3.17 27.02
CA PRO A 176 -5.87 2.63 25.68
C PRO A 176 -6.90 1.53 25.46
N THR A 177 -7.52 1.51 24.28
CA THR A 177 -8.48 0.46 23.91
C THR A 177 -7.84 -0.49 22.90
N VAL A 178 -8.13 -1.78 23.03
CA VAL A 178 -7.66 -2.81 22.09
C VAL A 178 -8.83 -3.57 21.49
N LYS A 179 -8.83 -3.68 20.15
CA LYS A 179 -9.76 -4.53 19.40
C LYS A 179 -8.97 -5.67 18.78
N ARG A 180 -9.42 -6.91 18.98
CA ARG A 180 -8.82 -8.09 18.36
C ARG A 180 -9.67 -8.59 17.21
N LYS A 181 -9.06 -8.76 16.04
CA LYS A 181 -9.63 -9.46 14.89
C LYS A 181 -8.83 -10.72 14.63
N VAL A 182 -9.50 -11.80 14.25
CA VAL A 182 -8.86 -13.08 13.96
C VAL A 182 -9.30 -13.55 12.59
N TYR A 183 -8.36 -14.01 11.78
CA TYR A 183 -8.60 -14.54 10.44
C TYR A 183 -8.03 -15.94 10.35
N SER A 184 -8.77 -16.90 9.78
CA SER A 184 -8.20 -18.19 9.37
C SER A 184 -7.58 -18.07 7.99
N ILE A 185 -6.47 -18.75 7.78
CA ILE A 185 -5.81 -18.91 6.48
C ILE A 185 -6.25 -20.25 5.91
N ARG A 186 -7.03 -20.21 4.82
CA ARG A 186 -7.47 -21.43 4.13
C ARG A 186 -6.31 -22.08 3.37
N ALA A 187 -6.51 -23.34 2.98
CA ALA A 187 -5.55 -24.08 2.16
C ALA A 187 -5.26 -23.43 0.78
N ASP A 188 -6.21 -22.65 0.25
CA ASP A 188 -6.04 -21.85 -0.97
C ASP A 188 -5.47 -20.45 -0.70
N GLY A 189 -5.04 -20.18 0.53
CA GLY A 189 -4.46 -18.92 0.99
C GLY A 189 -5.47 -17.81 1.28
N LYS A 190 -6.77 -18.04 1.08
CA LYS A 190 -7.79 -17.03 1.38
C LYS A 190 -7.92 -16.77 2.87
N LEU A 191 -7.99 -15.49 3.23
CA LEU A 191 -8.20 -15.02 4.59
C LEU A 191 -9.70 -14.92 4.86
N VAL A 192 -10.15 -15.60 5.92
CA VAL A 192 -11.56 -15.60 6.32
C VAL A 192 -11.67 -15.09 7.75
N PRO A 193 -12.43 -14.01 8.02
CA PRO A 193 -12.62 -13.52 9.37
C PRO A 193 -13.34 -14.58 10.20
N LEU A 194 -12.78 -14.90 11.36
CA LEU A 194 -13.45 -15.70 12.36
C LEU A 194 -14.41 -14.79 13.12
N LYS A 195 -15.69 -15.16 13.12
CA LYS A 195 -16.68 -14.47 13.95
C LYS A 195 -16.37 -14.80 15.40
N ASN A 196 -16.11 -13.76 16.18
CA ASN A 196 -16.12 -13.82 17.64
C ASN A 196 -17.56 -13.78 18.16
#